data_AF-A0A8H3D5J2-F1
#
_entry.id   AF-A0A8H3D5J2-F1
#
_cell.length_a   1.000
_cell.length_b   1.000
_cell.length_c   1.000
_cell.angle_alpha   90.00
_cell.angle_beta   90.00
_cell.angle_gamma   90.00
#
_symmetry.space_group_name_H-M   'P 1'
#
loop_
_entity.id
_entity.type
_entity.pdbx_description
1 polymer ?
#
loop_
_entity_poly.entity_id
_entity_poly.type
_entity_poly.pdbx_seq_one_letter_code
_entity_poly.pdbx_strand_id
1 'polypeptide(L)'
;MAKNVFSVPIFFILFRESLEASIIVAVLLSLVEQIVLKSGVGHPSLSSQAQREGSDPALGRAQTRESKTEGPGESNAQPDAQEHGTEAQALSESKRRLIRKMRFQVLIGAAAGLAIALAIGAAFIAVWFTKVVDLFSSAEELWEGVFNLIACIIIFVMALAMLRMDRARDKWRVKLSDAFEGKMGNTSGKNGKWILFILPFITVLREGLEAVVFVGGVSLGQPATSIPLAAIVGLICGLLVGYLIYASSSRTSLSIFLVASTAFLLLIGAGLFSKSVGDFERYKFNTKVGGDVAEAGNGPGSYDVVGNIWHLNCCNPENKTDALGWSIFNAIFGWHNNGSIGTVLSYIFYWIAAIVVLVVMKHQEGRSNVFKRFTRPQEA
;
A
#
# COMPACT_ATOMS: atom_id res chain seq x y z
N MET A 1 1.55 -33.09 -17.48
CA MET A 1 0.76 -31.83 -17.42
C MET A 1 1.44 -30.89 -16.45
N ALA A 2 2.20 -29.89 -16.92
CA ALA A 2 2.63 -28.82 -16.03
C ALA A 2 1.39 -28.02 -15.63
N LYS A 3 0.90 -28.21 -14.40
CA LYS A 3 -0.13 -27.32 -13.85
C LYS A 3 0.54 -25.96 -13.65
N ASN A 4 0.04 -24.92 -14.31
CA ASN A 4 0.40 -23.55 -13.96
C ASN A 4 -0.07 -23.31 -12.52
N VAL A 5 0.87 -23.45 -11.58
CA VAL A 5 0.61 -23.38 -10.13
C VAL A 5 0.84 -21.98 -9.58
N PHE A 6 1.35 -21.06 -10.39
CA PHE A 6 1.72 -19.72 -9.94
C PHE A 6 1.32 -18.66 -10.97
N SER A 7 0.41 -17.77 -10.58
CA SER A 7 0.05 -16.60 -11.37
C SER A 7 0.92 -15.40 -10.99
N VAL A 8 1.85 -15.05 -11.88
CA VAL A 8 2.78 -13.92 -11.70
C VAL A 8 2.05 -12.57 -11.55
N PRO A 9 1.00 -12.24 -12.35
CA PRO A 9 0.30 -10.97 -12.21
C PRO A 9 -0.40 -10.85 -10.86
N ILE A 10 -1.06 -11.92 -10.40
CA ILE A 10 -1.74 -11.97 -9.09
C ILE A 10 -0.74 -11.80 -7.95
N PHE A 11 0.44 -12.43 -8.05
CA PHE A 11 1.51 -12.25 -7.07
C PHE A 11 1.90 -10.78 -6.93
N PHE A 12 2.16 -10.09 -8.04
CA PHE A 12 2.61 -8.70 -7.99
C PHE A 12 1.53 -7.71 -7.56
N ILE A 13 0.28 -7.94 -7.96
CA ILE A 13 -0.87 -7.19 -7.46
C ILE A 13 -0.94 -7.32 -5.93
N LEU A 14 -0.97 -8.55 -5.42
CA LEU A 14 -1.13 -8.78 -3.97
C LEU A 14 0.10 -8.38 -3.17
N PHE A 15 1.30 -8.58 -3.70
CA PHE A 15 2.53 -8.05 -3.13
C PHE A 15 2.45 -6.53 -2.95
N ARG A 16 1.96 -5.83 -3.97
CA ARG A 16 1.80 -4.38 -3.94
C ARG A 16 0.73 -3.93 -2.93
N GLU A 17 -0.49 -4.50 -2.99
CA GLU A 17 -1.56 -4.12 -2.05
C GLU A 17 -1.17 -4.42 -0.59
N SER A 18 -0.49 -5.55 -0.36
CA SER A 18 0.06 -5.90 0.97
C SER A 18 1.12 -4.91 1.44
N LEU A 19 1.94 -4.41 0.51
CA LEU A 19 2.96 -3.42 0.81
C LEU A 19 2.35 -2.04 1.14
N GLU A 20 1.34 -1.61 0.40
CA GLU A 20 0.62 -0.36 0.69
C GLU A 20 -0.09 -0.43 2.05
N ALA A 21 -0.81 -1.53 2.31
CA ALA A 21 -1.44 -1.78 3.60
C ALA A 21 -0.41 -1.79 4.75
N SER A 22 0.73 -2.46 4.59
CA SER A 22 1.78 -2.51 5.63
C SER A 22 2.48 -1.16 5.84
N ILE A 23 2.71 -0.37 4.79
CA ILE A 23 3.21 1.01 4.91
C ILE A 23 2.22 1.88 5.70
N ILE A 24 0.92 1.78 5.40
CA ILE A 24 -0.09 2.56 6.10
C ILE A 24 -0.11 2.15 7.58
N VAL A 25 -0.13 0.85 7.89
CA VAL A 25 -0.06 0.36 9.27
C VAL A 25 1.20 0.84 9.98
N ALA A 26 2.36 0.83 9.31
CA ALA A 26 3.62 1.36 9.83
C ALA A 26 3.55 2.86 10.16
N VAL A 27 2.91 3.67 9.30
CA VAL A 27 2.66 5.10 9.58
C VAL A 27 1.76 5.28 10.78
N LEU A 28 0.67 4.51 10.86
CA LEU A 28 -0.29 4.60 11.96
C LEU A 28 0.37 4.21 13.29
N LEU A 29 1.19 3.16 13.31
CA LEU A 29 1.96 2.77 14.49
C LEU A 29 2.93 3.89 14.92
N SER A 30 3.64 4.51 13.97
CA SER A 30 4.55 5.63 14.26
C SER A 30 3.81 6.85 14.81
N LEU A 31 2.62 7.15 14.29
CA LEU A 31 1.75 8.23 14.76
C LEU A 31 1.25 7.98 16.18
N VAL A 32 0.79 6.76 16.47
CA VAL A 32 0.32 6.37 17.80
C VAL A 32 1.46 6.51 18.83
N GLU A 33 2.68 6.10 18.48
CA GLU A 33 3.83 6.28 19.35
C GLU A 33 4.13 7.75 19.67
N GLN A 34 4.06 8.61 18.67
CA GLN A 34 4.32 10.06 18.85
C GLN A 34 3.26 10.72 19.73
N ILE A 35 1.98 10.40 19.52
CA ILE A 35 0.90 10.92 20.37
C ILE A 35 1.14 10.52 21.82
N VAL A 36 1.55 9.28 22.08
CA VAL A 36 1.73 8.77 23.43
C VAL A 36 2.98 9.34 24.11
N LEU A 37 4.03 9.58 23.33
CA LEU A 37 5.21 10.31 23.81
C LEU A 37 4.87 11.78 24.12
N LYS A 38 4.04 12.44 23.30
CA LYS A 38 3.63 13.84 23.48
C LYS A 38 2.62 14.02 24.63
N SER A 39 1.61 13.15 24.74
CA SER A 39 0.63 13.12 25.85
C SER A 39 1.26 12.73 27.20
N GLY A 40 2.46 12.15 27.19
CA GLY A 40 3.22 11.78 28.39
C GLY A 40 4.11 12.89 28.95
N VAL A 41 4.21 14.04 28.29
CA VAL A 41 4.73 15.28 28.86
C VAL A 41 3.51 15.98 29.43
N GLY A 42 3.29 15.81 30.74
CA GLY A 42 2.20 16.49 31.41
C GLY A 42 2.30 17.97 31.11
N HIS A 43 1.20 18.57 30.64
CA HIS A 43 0.96 19.97 30.94
C HIS A 43 1.15 20.09 32.46
N PRO A 44 2.11 20.88 32.96
CA PRO A 44 1.94 21.42 34.29
C PRO A 44 0.60 22.15 34.18
N SER A 45 -0.39 21.70 34.94
CA SER A 45 -1.63 22.45 35.11
C SER A 45 -1.22 23.89 35.35
N LEU A 46 -1.72 24.80 34.52
CA LEU A 46 -1.76 26.22 34.82
C LEU A 46 -2.61 26.36 36.09
N SER A 47 -1.98 26.13 37.23
CA SER A 47 -2.51 26.29 38.57
C SER A 47 -1.41 26.90 39.41
N SER A 48 -0.96 28.10 39.02
CA SER A 48 -0.31 29.12 39.87
C SER A 48 0.27 30.25 39.01
N GLN A 49 -0.59 31.04 38.38
CA GLN A 49 -0.23 32.37 37.87
C GLN A 49 -1.41 33.31 38.12
N ALA A 50 -1.74 33.47 39.40
CA ALA A 50 -2.57 34.56 39.91
C ALA A 50 -2.09 34.95 41.32
N GLN A 51 -0.78 35.09 41.50
CA GLN A 51 -0.21 35.77 42.68
C GLN A 51 1.27 36.04 42.42
N ARG A 52 1.56 37.23 41.87
CA ARG A 52 2.77 38.05 42.09
C ARG A 52 2.81 39.18 41.06
N GLU A 53 2.18 40.29 41.39
CA GLU A 53 2.75 41.62 41.14
C GLU A 53 2.69 42.38 42.47
N GLY A 54 3.84 42.93 42.90
CA GLY A 54 3.93 43.92 43.98
C GLY A 54 3.26 45.24 43.56
N SER A 55 3.03 46.22 44.41
CA SER A 55 3.91 46.76 45.45
C SER A 55 3.16 47.76 46.34
N ASP A 56 3.79 48.06 47.49
CA ASP A 56 3.70 49.26 48.33
C ASP A 56 2.95 49.26 49.68
N PRO A 57 3.50 49.99 50.68
CA PRO A 57 3.35 49.69 52.09
C PRO A 57 2.45 50.70 52.82
N ALA A 58 1.62 50.23 53.75
CA ALA A 58 0.96 51.12 54.70
C ALA A 58 0.62 50.42 56.02
N LEU A 59 1.11 51.03 57.10
CA LEU A 59 0.51 51.13 58.43
C LEU A 59 0.11 49.83 59.17
N GLY A 60 0.87 49.55 60.23
CA GLY A 60 0.27 49.59 61.56
C GLY A 60 0.03 48.25 62.28
N ARG A 61 0.59 48.22 63.48
CA ARG A 61 0.04 47.65 64.72
C ARG A 61 0.56 46.27 65.17
N ALA A 62 1.20 46.36 66.33
CA ALA A 62 1.64 45.30 67.22
C ALA A 62 0.58 44.25 67.56
N GLN A 63 0.99 43.00 67.78
CA GLN A 63 0.91 42.34 69.09
C GLN A 63 1.62 40.97 69.11
N THR A 64 2.49 40.84 70.12
CA THR A 64 3.00 39.65 70.82
C THR A 64 2.11 38.40 70.79
N ARG A 65 2.72 37.19 70.78
CA ARG A 65 2.69 36.23 71.93
C ARG A 65 3.52 34.96 71.67
N GLU A 66 4.36 34.62 72.65
CA GLU A 66 5.16 33.40 72.80
C GLU A 66 4.31 32.16 73.18
N SER A 67 4.80 30.96 72.83
CA SER A 67 4.92 29.77 73.72
C SER A 67 5.63 28.63 72.95
N LYS A 68 6.90 28.29 73.24
CA LYS A 68 7.36 27.23 74.18
C LYS A 68 6.63 25.89 73.95
N THR A 69 7.30 24.79 73.59
CA THR A 69 7.98 23.89 74.55
C THR A 69 8.88 22.87 73.82
N GLU A 70 10.02 22.59 74.45
CA GLU A 70 11.11 21.69 74.08
C GLU A 70 10.80 20.20 74.33
N GLY A 71 11.56 19.30 73.67
CA GLY A 71 11.70 17.89 74.05
C GLY A 71 12.56 17.10 73.04
N PRO A 72 13.65 16.40 73.44
CA PRO A 72 14.76 16.04 72.57
C PRO A 72 14.76 14.58 72.09
N GLY A 73 15.41 14.30 70.96
CA GLY A 73 15.67 12.93 70.51
C GLY A 73 16.55 12.88 69.26
N GLU A 74 17.83 12.52 69.46
CA GLU A 74 18.78 12.15 68.42
C GLU A 74 18.26 10.97 67.56
N SER A 75 18.53 10.99 66.25
CA SER A 75 19.14 9.87 65.50
C SER A 75 19.01 10.07 63.99
N ASN A 76 20.18 10.24 63.36
CA ASN A 76 20.61 9.67 62.08
C ASN A 76 19.74 9.70 60.80
N ALA A 77 20.43 10.24 59.77
CA ALA A 77 20.59 9.68 58.43
C ALA A 77 19.42 9.79 57.43
N GLN A 78 19.68 10.61 56.40
CA GLN A 78 19.12 10.52 55.05
C GLN A 78 18.95 9.07 54.57
N PRO A 79 17.91 8.81 53.75
CA PRO A 79 18.18 8.67 52.32
C PRO A 79 17.05 9.21 51.40
N ASP A 80 17.11 10.48 50.99
CA ASP A 80 16.14 11.07 50.02
C ASP A 80 16.58 10.98 48.55
N ALA A 81 17.61 10.18 48.21
CA ALA A 81 18.12 10.07 46.84
C ALA A 81 17.56 8.87 46.05
N GLN A 82 16.76 7.99 46.66
CA GLN A 82 16.38 6.71 46.06
C GLN A 82 14.92 6.63 45.57
N GLU A 83 14.02 7.51 46.01
CA GLU A 83 12.62 7.54 45.56
C GLU A 83 12.47 8.12 44.14
N HIS A 84 13.26 9.15 43.80
CA HIS A 84 13.13 9.84 42.52
C HIS A 84 13.52 8.99 41.29
N GLY A 85 14.42 8.01 41.47
CA GLY A 85 14.77 7.03 40.44
C GLY A 85 13.69 5.97 40.23
N THR A 86 13.00 5.59 41.29
CA THR A 86 11.96 4.55 41.29
C THR A 86 10.68 5.03 40.62
N GLU A 87 10.27 6.29 40.85
CA GLU A 87 9.13 6.90 40.15
C GLU A 87 9.40 7.13 38.66
N ALA A 88 10.60 7.60 38.30
CA ALA A 88 10.99 7.77 36.91
C ALA A 88 11.05 6.42 36.17
N GLN A 89 11.52 5.36 36.84
CA GLN A 89 11.52 3.99 36.30
C GLN A 89 10.09 3.44 36.15
N ALA A 90 9.22 3.60 37.15
CA ALA A 90 7.82 3.15 37.12
C ALA A 90 6.97 3.88 36.06
N LEU A 91 7.22 5.18 35.86
CA LEU A 91 6.60 5.97 34.79
C LEU A 91 7.07 5.48 33.42
N SER A 92 8.36 5.16 33.27
CA SER A 92 8.91 4.62 32.01
C SER A 92 8.34 3.23 31.68
N GLU A 93 8.16 2.36 32.68
CA GLU A 93 7.55 1.04 32.51
C GLU A 93 6.08 1.13 32.14
N SER A 94 5.32 2.00 32.82
CA SER A 94 3.91 2.23 32.54
C SER A 94 3.69 2.78 31.12
N LYS A 95 4.55 3.71 30.68
CA LYS A 95 4.57 4.23 29.30
C LYS A 95 4.86 3.11 28.28
N ARG A 96 5.87 2.25 28.53
CA ARG A 96 6.18 1.10 27.65
C ARG A 96 5.02 0.10 27.57
N ARG A 97 4.36 -0.21 28.69
CA ARG A 97 3.19 -1.10 28.74
C ARG A 97 2.01 -0.50 27.96
N LEU A 98 1.79 0.81 28.08
CA LEU A 98 0.74 1.52 27.35
C LEU A 98 0.99 1.49 25.84
N ILE A 99 2.20 1.84 25.39
CA ILE A 99 2.61 1.76 23.97
C ILE A 99 2.38 0.35 23.41
N ARG A 100 2.80 -0.69 24.14
CA ARG A 100 2.63 -2.09 23.72
C ARG A 100 1.15 -2.48 23.60
N LYS A 101 0.28 -2.03 24.52
CA LYS A 101 -1.18 -2.26 24.44
C LYS A 101 -1.83 -1.58 23.24
N MET A 102 -1.43 -0.35 22.90
CA MET A 102 -2.00 0.36 21.74
C MET A 102 -1.48 -0.16 20.40
N ARG A 103 -0.19 -0.54 20.31
CA ARG A 103 0.35 -1.25 19.14
C ARG A 103 -0.47 -2.52 18.85
N PHE A 104 -0.81 -3.26 19.91
CA PHE A 104 -1.62 -4.47 19.79
C PHE A 104 -3.05 -4.18 19.31
N GLN A 105 -3.68 -3.09 19.77
CA GLN A 105 -5.00 -2.66 19.26
C GLN A 105 -4.99 -2.32 17.77
N VAL A 106 -3.97 -1.60 17.32
CA VAL A 106 -3.77 -1.26 15.89
C VAL A 106 -3.55 -2.54 15.07
N LEU A 107 -2.71 -3.44 15.56
CA LEU A 107 -2.41 -4.72 14.88
C LEU A 107 -3.65 -5.61 14.79
N ILE A 108 -4.47 -5.70 15.85
CA ILE A 108 -5.73 -6.46 15.81
C ILE A 108 -6.70 -5.84 14.81
N GLY A 109 -6.80 -4.50 14.74
CA GLY A 109 -7.62 -3.81 13.74
C GLY A 109 -7.19 -4.15 12.31
N ALA A 110 -5.89 -4.06 12.03
CA ALA A 110 -5.33 -4.44 10.73
C ALA A 110 -5.57 -5.94 10.41
N ALA A 111 -5.32 -6.84 11.37
CA ALA A 111 -5.50 -8.28 11.20
C ALA A 111 -6.97 -8.66 10.95
N ALA A 112 -7.90 -8.01 11.66
CA ALA A 112 -9.34 -8.21 11.44
C ALA A 112 -9.78 -7.74 10.05
N GLY A 113 -9.29 -6.58 9.60
CA GLY A 113 -9.57 -6.08 8.25
C GLY A 113 -9.06 -7.04 7.17
N LEU A 114 -7.82 -7.52 7.33
CA LEU A 114 -7.21 -8.49 6.43
C LEU A 114 -7.97 -9.83 6.40
N ALA A 115 -8.39 -10.34 7.57
CA ALA A 115 -9.13 -11.59 7.65
C ALA A 115 -10.49 -11.51 6.93
N ILE A 116 -11.22 -10.39 7.09
CA ILE A 116 -12.48 -10.17 6.39
C ILE A 116 -12.26 -10.05 4.88
N ALA A 117 -11.23 -9.30 4.44
CA ALA A 117 -10.90 -9.19 3.02
C ALA A 117 -10.57 -10.56 2.41
N LEU A 118 -9.78 -11.39 3.10
CA LEU A 118 -9.46 -12.76 2.66
C LEU A 118 -10.70 -13.65 2.60
N ALA A 119 -11.62 -13.54 3.56
CA ALA A 119 -12.87 -14.30 3.55
C ALA A 119 -13.77 -13.91 2.37
N ILE A 120 -13.89 -12.61 2.08
CA ILE A 120 -14.64 -12.11 0.92
C ILE A 120 -13.99 -12.57 -0.38
N GLY A 121 -12.65 -12.49 -0.48
CA GLY A 121 -11.91 -12.99 -1.63
C GLY A 121 -12.08 -14.49 -1.88
N ALA A 122 -11.99 -15.30 -0.83
CA ALA A 122 -12.22 -16.74 -0.91
C ALA A 122 -13.65 -17.08 -1.35
N ALA A 123 -14.65 -16.36 -0.80
CA ALA A 123 -16.05 -16.52 -1.21
C ALA A 123 -16.26 -16.14 -2.67
N PHE A 124 -15.66 -15.04 -3.13
CA PHE A 124 -15.73 -14.58 -4.52
C PHE A 124 -15.14 -15.62 -5.49
N ILE A 125 -13.94 -16.13 -5.20
CA ILE A 125 -13.28 -17.17 -6.01
C ILE A 125 -14.13 -18.44 -6.05
N ALA A 126 -14.69 -18.88 -4.91
CA ALA A 126 -15.52 -20.07 -4.84
C ALA A 126 -16.80 -19.94 -5.70
N VAL A 127 -17.49 -18.80 -5.64
CA VAL A 127 -18.69 -18.54 -6.46
C VAL A 127 -18.33 -18.48 -7.95
N TRP A 128 -17.22 -17.83 -8.29
CA TRP A 128 -16.76 -17.68 -9.66
C TRP A 128 -16.55 -19.04 -10.36
N PHE A 129 -15.71 -19.90 -9.78
CA PHE A 129 -15.37 -21.20 -10.37
C PHE A 129 -16.48 -22.25 -10.27
N THR A 130 -17.57 -22.00 -9.54
CA THR A 130 -18.70 -22.94 -9.41
C THR A 130 -19.92 -22.56 -10.24
N LYS A 131 -20.08 -21.29 -10.63
CA LYS A 131 -21.30 -20.80 -11.30
C LYS A 131 -21.05 -19.94 -12.52
N VAL A 132 -19.92 -19.25 -12.60
CA VAL A 132 -19.72 -18.21 -13.61
C VAL A 132 -18.94 -18.72 -14.81
N VAL A 133 -17.97 -19.62 -14.62
CA VAL A 133 -17.17 -20.17 -15.74
C VAL A 133 -18.04 -20.82 -16.83
N ASP A 134 -19.11 -21.53 -16.46
CA ASP A 134 -19.98 -22.22 -17.43
C ASP A 134 -20.74 -21.23 -18.35
N LEU A 135 -21.06 -20.03 -17.85
CA LEU A 135 -21.82 -19.01 -18.59
C LEU A 135 -20.95 -18.24 -19.60
N PHE A 136 -19.64 -18.20 -19.41
CA PHE A 136 -18.71 -17.35 -20.17
C PHE A 136 -17.87 -18.12 -21.20
N SER A 137 -17.98 -19.45 -21.22
CA SER A 137 -17.24 -20.34 -22.15
C SER A 137 -17.45 -20.01 -23.64
N SER A 138 -18.63 -19.53 -24.03
CA SER A 138 -18.94 -19.20 -25.44
C SER A 138 -18.26 -17.92 -25.96
N ALA A 139 -17.70 -17.08 -25.08
CA ALA A 139 -17.07 -15.81 -25.45
C ALA A 139 -15.78 -15.55 -24.65
N GLU A 140 -15.05 -16.63 -24.32
CA GLU A 140 -13.90 -16.61 -23.42
C GLU A 140 -12.84 -15.58 -23.87
N GLU A 141 -12.42 -15.62 -25.14
CA GLU A 141 -11.38 -14.72 -25.67
C GLU A 141 -11.80 -13.24 -25.65
N LEU A 142 -13.07 -12.94 -25.98
CA LEU A 142 -13.58 -11.57 -25.96
C LEU A 142 -13.57 -11.01 -24.54
N TRP A 143 -14.04 -11.81 -23.58
CA TRP A 143 -14.07 -11.42 -22.18
C TRP A 143 -12.67 -11.32 -21.59
N GLU A 144 -11.77 -12.26 -21.88
CA GLU A 144 -10.36 -12.18 -21.48
C GLU A 144 -9.73 -10.87 -21.96
N GLY A 145 -9.97 -10.49 -23.23
CA GLY A 145 -9.51 -9.22 -23.79
C GLY A 145 -10.08 -7.99 -23.07
N VAL A 146 -11.38 -7.96 -22.77
CA VAL A 146 -12.04 -6.85 -22.03
C VAL A 146 -11.48 -6.72 -20.62
N PHE A 147 -11.29 -7.83 -19.91
CA PHE A 147 -10.79 -7.79 -18.54
C PHE A 147 -9.32 -7.39 -18.48
N ASN A 148 -8.49 -7.86 -19.42
CA ASN A 148 -7.11 -7.40 -19.56
C ASN A 148 -7.04 -5.89 -19.85
N LEU A 149 -7.97 -5.35 -20.65
CA LEU A 149 -8.07 -3.90 -20.91
C LEU A 149 -8.41 -3.11 -19.65
N ILE A 150 -9.45 -3.54 -18.93
CA ILE A 150 -9.88 -2.88 -17.68
C ILE A 150 -8.77 -2.95 -16.63
N ALA A 151 -8.15 -4.11 -16.45
CA ALA A 151 -7.04 -4.31 -15.52
C ALA A 151 -5.86 -3.38 -15.86
N CYS A 152 -5.49 -3.27 -17.14
CA CYS A 152 -4.46 -2.36 -17.61
C CYS A 152 -4.75 -0.89 -17.25
N ILE A 153 -5.98 -0.41 -17.53
CA ILE A 153 -6.38 0.98 -17.23
C ILE A 153 -6.31 1.25 -15.73
N ILE A 154 -6.80 0.32 -14.90
CA ILE A 154 -6.79 0.54 -13.46
C ILE A 154 -5.34 0.49 -12.93
N ILE A 155 -4.54 -0.49 -13.33
CA ILE A 155 -3.11 -0.56 -12.96
C ILE A 155 -2.40 0.73 -13.36
N PHE A 156 -2.67 1.28 -14.55
CA PHE A 156 -2.07 2.54 -15.01
C PHE A 156 -2.42 3.72 -14.09
N VAL A 157 -3.71 3.95 -13.83
CA VAL A 157 -4.17 5.05 -12.95
C VAL A 157 -3.58 4.92 -11.54
N MET A 158 -3.54 3.69 -11.04
CA MET A 158 -3.12 3.40 -9.68
C MET A 158 -1.60 3.46 -9.51
N ALA A 159 -0.84 2.97 -10.49
CA ALA A 159 0.60 3.11 -10.55
C ALA A 159 1.02 4.59 -10.49
N LEU A 160 0.28 5.46 -11.18
CA LEU A 160 0.50 6.91 -11.13
C LEU A 160 0.11 7.54 -9.78
N ALA A 161 -0.96 7.05 -9.14
CA ALA A 161 -1.36 7.51 -7.81
C ALA A 161 -0.29 7.19 -6.76
N MET A 162 0.35 6.01 -6.86
CA MET A 162 1.40 5.56 -5.95
C MET A 162 2.62 6.50 -5.92
N LEU A 163 3.02 7.08 -7.05
CA LEU A 163 4.14 8.04 -7.12
C LEU A 163 3.91 9.30 -6.27
N ARG A 164 2.64 9.60 -5.93
CA ARG A 164 2.28 10.73 -5.05
C ARG A 164 2.26 10.35 -3.56
N MET A 165 2.33 9.07 -3.22
CA MET A 165 2.18 8.55 -1.86
C MET A 165 3.21 9.12 -0.88
N ASP A 166 4.46 9.32 -1.31
CA ASP A 166 5.55 9.82 -0.46
C ASP A 166 5.20 11.19 0.17
N ARG A 167 4.68 12.12 -0.65
CA ARG A 167 4.26 13.46 -0.19
C ARG A 167 2.88 13.45 0.48
N ALA A 168 1.98 12.56 0.06
CA ALA A 168 0.68 12.39 0.68
C ALA A 168 0.82 11.94 2.14
N ARG A 169 1.77 11.04 2.43
CA ARG A 169 2.09 10.58 3.79
C ARG A 169 2.44 11.73 4.73
N ASP A 170 3.32 12.64 4.32
CA ASP A 170 3.73 13.75 5.19
C ASP A 170 2.55 14.71 5.50
N LYS A 171 1.72 15.04 4.50
CA LYS A 171 0.53 15.88 4.69
C LYS A 171 -0.55 15.18 5.53
N TRP A 172 -0.78 13.90 5.29
CA TRP A 172 -1.74 13.09 6.06
C TRP A 172 -1.29 12.94 7.50
N ARG A 173 0.01 12.71 7.73
CA ARG A 173 0.59 12.61 9.07
C ARG A 173 0.31 13.86 9.90
N VAL A 174 0.53 15.05 9.34
CA VAL A 174 0.28 16.34 10.01
C VAL A 174 -1.22 16.56 10.26
N LYS A 175 -2.07 16.29 9.27
CA LYS A 175 -3.54 16.43 9.42
C LYS A 175 -4.12 15.46 10.43
N LEU A 176 -3.60 14.23 10.48
CA LEU A 176 -4.01 13.22 11.45
C LEU A 176 -3.53 13.61 12.85
N SER A 177 -2.26 14.01 13.04
CA SER A 177 -1.80 14.45 14.36
C SER A 177 -2.64 15.61 14.91
N ASP A 178 -2.99 16.57 14.06
CA ASP A 178 -3.80 17.73 14.45
C ASP A 178 -5.25 17.33 14.81
N ALA A 179 -5.88 16.47 13.99
CA ALA A 179 -7.22 15.94 14.26
C ALA A 179 -7.28 15.03 15.51
N PHE A 180 -6.20 14.31 15.82
CA PHE A 180 -6.09 13.47 17.01
C PHE A 180 -5.84 14.30 18.27
N GLU A 181 -5.01 15.34 18.21
CA GLU A 181 -4.78 16.28 19.32
C GLU A 181 -6.07 17.05 19.67
N GLY A 182 -6.83 17.51 18.67
CA GLY A 182 -8.12 18.19 18.89
C GLY A 182 -9.24 17.29 19.46
N LYS A 183 -9.25 15.99 19.15
CA LYS A 183 -10.27 15.04 19.66
C LYS A 183 -9.94 14.41 21.01
N MET A 184 -8.65 14.21 21.35
CA MET A 184 -8.28 13.72 22.69
C MET A 184 -8.47 14.78 23.78
N GLY A 185 -8.38 16.07 23.44
CA GLY A 185 -8.61 17.16 24.39
C GLY A 185 -10.05 17.26 24.92
N ASN A 186 -11.05 16.72 24.21
CA ASN A 186 -12.46 16.95 24.54
C ASN A 186 -13.30 15.67 24.76
N THR A 187 -12.73 14.46 24.69
CA THR A 187 -13.52 13.22 24.88
C THR A 187 -12.68 12.09 25.49
N SER A 188 -12.42 12.19 26.79
CA SER A 188 -11.85 11.12 27.63
C SER A 188 -12.87 10.02 27.99
N GLY A 189 -13.87 9.78 27.12
CA GLY A 189 -14.97 8.83 27.38
C GLY A 189 -15.10 7.83 26.24
N LYS A 190 -14.75 6.56 26.49
CA LYS A 190 -15.03 5.30 25.75
C LYS A 190 -14.88 5.25 24.21
N ASN A 191 -15.29 6.28 23.47
CA ASN A 191 -15.26 6.39 22.00
C ASN A 191 -13.85 6.57 21.45
N GLY A 192 -12.94 7.21 22.21
CA GLY A 192 -11.53 7.34 21.83
C GLY A 192 -10.75 6.02 21.80
N LYS A 193 -11.21 4.97 22.51
CA LYS A 193 -10.56 3.64 22.48
C LYS A 193 -10.80 2.90 21.15
N TRP A 194 -11.95 3.11 20.53
CA TRP A 194 -12.32 2.42 19.29
C TRP A 194 -11.70 3.06 18.05
N ILE A 195 -11.34 4.35 18.10
CA ILE A 195 -10.77 5.04 16.94
C ILE A 195 -9.40 4.46 16.52
N LEU A 196 -8.61 4.00 17.49
CA LEU A 196 -7.31 3.36 17.26
C LEU A 196 -7.44 1.98 16.61
N PHE A 197 -8.60 1.34 16.76
CA PHE A 197 -8.92 0.06 16.11
C PHE A 197 -9.57 0.27 14.74
N ILE A 198 -10.56 1.16 14.65
CA ILE A 198 -11.38 1.38 13.44
C ILE A 198 -10.56 1.93 12.28
N LEU A 199 -9.62 2.84 12.55
CA LEU A 199 -8.88 3.53 11.49
C LEU A 199 -7.93 2.57 10.72
N PRO A 200 -7.09 1.75 11.37
CA PRO A 200 -6.35 0.70 10.69
C PRO A 200 -7.26 -0.36 10.06
N PHE A 201 -8.38 -0.71 10.73
CA PHE A 201 -9.33 -1.71 10.24
C PHE A 201 -9.95 -1.32 8.88
N ILE A 202 -10.57 -0.14 8.79
CA ILE A 202 -11.23 0.33 7.55
C ILE A 202 -10.19 0.46 6.44
N THR A 203 -8.99 0.94 6.76
CA THR A 203 -7.95 1.14 5.75
C THR A 203 -7.46 -0.17 5.17
N VAL A 204 -7.10 -1.15 6.02
CA VAL A 204 -6.67 -2.48 5.54
C VAL A 204 -7.81 -3.22 4.85
N LEU A 205 -9.05 -3.06 5.32
CA LEU A 205 -10.22 -3.62 4.65
C LEU A 205 -10.39 -3.04 3.23
N ARG A 206 -10.23 -1.72 3.06
CA ARG A 206 -10.32 -1.07 1.74
C ARG A 206 -9.24 -1.60 0.79
N GLU A 207 -7.97 -1.52 1.17
CA GLU A 207 -6.86 -2.01 0.33
C GLU A 207 -7.01 -3.52 0.05
N GLY A 208 -7.49 -4.29 1.04
CA GLY A 208 -7.79 -5.72 0.88
C GLY A 208 -8.98 -6.00 -0.06
N LEU A 209 -10.01 -5.16 -0.09
CA LEU A 209 -11.12 -5.28 -1.04
C LEU A 209 -10.71 -4.88 -2.45
N GLU A 210 -9.88 -3.85 -2.59
CA GLU A 210 -9.28 -3.47 -3.87
C GLU A 210 -8.45 -4.65 -4.43
N ALA A 211 -7.60 -5.27 -3.60
CA ALA A 211 -6.88 -6.51 -3.94
C ALA A 211 -7.80 -7.63 -4.45
N VAL A 212 -8.91 -7.90 -3.76
CA VAL A 212 -9.87 -8.96 -4.16
C VAL A 212 -10.49 -8.67 -5.52
N VAL A 213 -10.88 -7.41 -5.77
CA VAL A 213 -11.46 -7.00 -7.05
C VAL A 213 -10.43 -7.14 -8.18
N PHE A 214 -9.17 -6.77 -7.93
CA PHE A 214 -8.10 -6.91 -8.92
C PHE A 214 -7.79 -8.35 -9.27
N VAL A 215 -7.65 -9.21 -8.25
CA VAL A 215 -7.44 -10.65 -8.45
C VAL A 215 -8.62 -11.25 -9.20
N GLY A 216 -9.85 -10.85 -8.85
CA GLY A 216 -11.05 -11.24 -9.57
C GLY A 216 -10.96 -10.92 -11.06
N GLY A 217 -10.60 -9.69 -11.42
CA GLY A 217 -10.46 -9.27 -12.82
C GLY A 217 -9.39 -10.01 -13.62
N VAL A 218 -8.22 -10.29 -13.03
CA VAL A 218 -7.13 -11.00 -13.75
C VAL A 218 -7.25 -12.53 -13.70
N SER A 219 -8.11 -13.07 -12.84
CA SER A 219 -8.31 -14.53 -12.69
C SER A 219 -9.11 -15.18 -13.82
N LEU A 220 -9.67 -14.38 -14.71
CA LEU A 220 -10.72 -14.75 -15.66
C LEU A 220 -10.27 -15.60 -16.86
N GLY A 221 -8.97 -15.86 -16.97
CA GLY A 221 -8.37 -16.79 -17.94
C GLY A 221 -7.25 -17.64 -17.32
N GLN A 222 -7.30 -17.87 -16.00
CA GLN A 222 -6.24 -18.59 -15.27
C GLN A 222 -6.82 -19.78 -14.48
N PRO A 223 -6.11 -20.92 -14.42
CA PRO A 223 -6.57 -22.08 -13.68
C PRO A 223 -6.70 -21.78 -12.19
N ALA A 224 -7.79 -22.22 -11.55
CA ALA A 224 -8.09 -21.98 -10.14
C ALA A 224 -6.97 -22.40 -9.17
N THR A 225 -6.14 -23.37 -9.56
CA THR A 225 -5.00 -23.83 -8.75
C THR A 225 -3.84 -22.83 -8.69
N SER A 226 -3.78 -21.86 -9.61
CA SER A 226 -2.68 -20.88 -9.71
C SER A 226 -2.82 -19.67 -8.78
N ILE A 227 -4.05 -19.42 -8.30
CA ILE A 227 -4.43 -18.21 -7.56
C ILE A 227 -3.98 -18.26 -6.09
N PRO A 228 -4.28 -19.33 -5.31
CA PRO A 228 -4.01 -19.32 -3.86
C PRO A 228 -2.51 -19.26 -3.54
N LEU A 229 -1.67 -19.94 -4.33
CA LEU A 229 -0.22 -19.95 -4.11
C LEU A 229 0.39 -18.57 -4.36
N ALA A 230 0.04 -17.93 -5.47
CA ALA A 230 0.47 -16.57 -5.79
C ALA A 230 0.02 -15.58 -4.71
N ALA A 231 -1.20 -15.76 -4.18
CA ALA A 231 -1.74 -14.90 -3.13
C ALA A 231 -1.01 -14.99 -1.80
N ILE A 232 -0.75 -16.22 -1.32
CA ILE A 232 -0.04 -16.44 -0.06
C ILE A 232 1.38 -15.91 -0.15
N VAL A 233 2.09 -16.21 -1.25
CA VAL A 233 3.47 -15.76 -1.45
C VAL A 233 3.53 -14.24 -1.57
N GLY A 234 2.61 -13.62 -2.31
CA GLY A 234 2.51 -12.17 -2.46
C GLY A 234 2.29 -11.47 -1.11
N LEU A 235 1.37 -11.99 -0.30
CA LEU A 235 1.07 -11.45 1.03
C LEU A 235 2.26 -11.59 1.99
N ILE A 236 2.94 -12.74 2.01
CA ILE A 236 4.13 -12.95 2.85
C ILE A 236 5.26 -12.02 2.44
N CYS A 237 5.56 -11.94 1.14
CA CYS A 237 6.60 -11.04 0.63
C CYS A 237 6.26 -9.57 0.91
N GLY A 238 5.00 -9.18 0.73
CA GLY A 238 4.53 -7.81 0.98
C GLY A 238 4.67 -7.41 2.44
N LEU A 239 4.25 -8.28 3.36
CA LEU A 239 4.44 -8.08 4.80
C LEU A 239 5.92 -8.05 5.21
N LEU A 240 6.75 -8.91 4.64
CA LEU A 240 8.19 -8.96 4.92
C LEU A 240 8.87 -7.66 4.49
N VAL A 241 8.63 -7.22 3.25
CA VAL A 241 9.19 -5.98 2.72
C VAL A 241 8.62 -4.77 3.47
N GLY A 242 7.32 -4.77 3.77
CA GLY A 242 6.68 -3.76 4.62
C GLY A 242 7.32 -3.64 6.01
N TYR A 243 7.63 -4.78 6.63
CA TYR A 243 8.35 -4.81 7.90
C TYR A 243 9.79 -4.29 7.77
N LEU A 244 10.52 -4.67 6.72
CA LEU A 244 11.86 -4.15 6.44
C LEU A 244 11.84 -2.64 6.21
N ILE A 245 10.82 -2.12 5.53
CA ILE A 245 10.61 -0.68 5.34
C ILE A 245 10.31 0.01 6.68
N TYR A 246 9.49 -0.60 7.55
CA TYR A 246 9.23 -0.07 8.88
C TYR A 246 10.51 -0.03 9.75
N ALA A 247 11.34 -1.07 9.67
CA ALA A 247 12.61 -1.14 10.37
C ALA A 247 13.67 -0.19 9.77
N SER A 248 13.66 -0.02 8.45
CA SER A 248 14.56 0.86 7.70
C SER A 248 14.01 2.29 7.66
N SER A 249 14.28 3.05 8.72
CA SER A 249 13.90 4.46 8.88
C SER A 249 14.66 5.44 7.95
N SER A 250 14.85 5.09 6.68
CA SER A 250 15.47 5.99 5.70
C SER A 250 14.45 6.38 4.63
N ARG A 251 14.22 7.69 4.45
CA ARG A 251 13.24 8.19 3.46
C ARG A 251 13.65 7.84 2.02
N THR A 252 14.95 7.71 1.77
CA THR A 252 15.50 7.42 0.44
C THR A 252 15.25 5.98 -0.01
N SER A 253 15.34 4.99 0.88
CA SER A 253 15.05 3.58 0.53
C SER A 253 13.58 3.38 0.15
N LEU A 254 12.66 4.08 0.81
CA LEU A 254 11.22 4.05 0.50
C LEU A 254 10.93 4.60 -0.90
N SER A 255 11.48 5.78 -1.23
CA SER A 255 11.20 6.46 -2.49
C SER A 255 11.73 5.67 -3.70
N ILE A 256 12.94 5.11 -3.59
CA ILE A 256 13.53 4.24 -4.63
C ILE A 256 12.69 2.99 -4.82
N PHE A 257 12.27 2.36 -3.72
CA PHE A 257 11.43 1.18 -3.78
C PHE A 257 10.09 1.46 -4.48
N LEU A 258 9.40 2.54 -4.11
CA LEU A 258 8.13 2.93 -4.73
C LEU A 258 8.28 3.22 -6.22
N VAL A 259 9.36 3.92 -6.63
CA VAL A 259 9.63 4.18 -8.04
C VAL A 259 9.90 2.88 -8.80
N ALA A 260 10.68 1.96 -8.22
CA ALA A 260 10.96 0.67 -8.83
C ALA A 260 9.69 -0.19 -8.98
N SER A 261 8.84 -0.25 -7.94
CA SER A 261 7.57 -0.98 -7.99
C SER A 261 6.61 -0.36 -9.00
N THR A 262 6.52 0.97 -9.08
CA THR A 262 5.68 1.65 -10.08
C THR A 262 6.18 1.37 -11.50
N ALA A 263 7.49 1.46 -11.75
CA ALA A 263 8.05 1.18 -13.06
C ALA A 263 7.75 -0.27 -13.50
N PHE A 264 7.84 -1.21 -12.56
CA PHE A 264 7.49 -2.60 -12.79
C PHE A 264 5.99 -2.82 -13.06
N LEU A 265 5.10 -2.09 -12.36
CA LEU A 265 3.65 -2.16 -12.62
C LEU A 265 3.27 -1.57 -13.97
N LEU A 266 3.89 -0.47 -14.40
CA LEU A 266 3.69 0.08 -15.75
C LEU A 266 4.15 -0.93 -16.81
N LEU A 267 5.22 -1.68 -16.55
CA LEU A 267 5.68 -2.73 -17.44
C LEU A 267 4.66 -3.88 -17.56
N ILE A 268 4.08 -4.35 -16.45
CA ILE A 268 2.97 -5.31 -16.47
C ILE A 268 1.74 -4.75 -17.18
N GLY A 269 1.38 -3.49 -16.91
CA GLY A 269 0.25 -2.84 -17.56
C GLY A 269 0.41 -2.77 -19.08
N ALA A 270 1.62 -2.51 -19.58
CA ALA A 270 1.93 -2.56 -21.02
C ALA A 270 1.73 -3.98 -21.59
N GLY A 271 2.16 -5.01 -20.84
CA GLY A 271 1.96 -6.40 -21.22
C GLY A 271 0.48 -6.80 -21.29
N LEU A 272 -0.32 -6.42 -20.28
CA LEU A 272 -1.77 -6.66 -20.25
C LEU A 272 -2.51 -5.90 -21.37
N PHE A 273 -2.06 -4.69 -21.71
CA PHE A 273 -2.62 -3.95 -22.84
C PHE A 273 -2.36 -4.65 -24.18
N SER A 274 -1.11 -5.10 -24.39
CA SER A 274 -0.74 -5.89 -25.56
C SER A 274 -1.55 -7.18 -25.65
N LYS A 275 -1.72 -7.88 -24.53
CA LYS A 275 -2.52 -9.11 -24.45
C LYS A 275 -3.98 -8.86 -24.81
N SER A 276 -4.59 -7.81 -24.26
CA SER A 276 -5.97 -7.42 -24.57
C SER A 276 -6.21 -7.22 -26.07
N VAL A 277 -5.30 -6.53 -26.76
CA VAL A 277 -5.41 -6.33 -28.22
C VAL A 277 -5.24 -7.66 -28.96
N GLY A 278 -4.31 -8.51 -28.54
CA GLY A 278 -4.14 -9.85 -29.10
C GLY A 278 -5.38 -10.72 -28.95
N ASP A 279 -6.02 -10.71 -27.78
CA ASP A 279 -7.26 -11.46 -27.50
C ASP A 279 -8.41 -10.99 -28.42
N PHE A 280 -8.53 -9.67 -28.66
CA PHE A 280 -9.52 -9.13 -29.61
C PHE A 280 -9.26 -9.50 -31.07
N GLU A 281 -8.00 -9.51 -31.49
CA GLU A 281 -7.62 -9.95 -32.83
C GLU A 281 -7.89 -11.45 -33.02
N ARG A 282 -7.60 -12.25 -31.99
CA ARG A 282 -7.84 -13.70 -31.99
C ARG A 282 -9.33 -14.02 -32.03
N TYR A 283 -10.15 -13.31 -31.26
CA TYR A 283 -11.61 -13.41 -31.34
C TYR A 283 -12.14 -13.11 -32.76
N LYS A 284 -11.62 -12.06 -33.41
CA LYS A 284 -11.99 -11.71 -34.79
C LYS A 284 -11.58 -12.81 -35.77
N PHE A 285 -10.42 -13.42 -35.57
CA PHE A 285 -9.95 -14.53 -36.41
C PHE A 285 -10.79 -15.79 -36.22
N ASN A 286 -11.04 -16.20 -34.98
CA ASN A 286 -11.88 -17.35 -34.63
C ASN A 286 -13.31 -17.21 -35.21
N THR A 287 -13.87 -16.00 -35.17
CA THR A 287 -15.18 -15.72 -35.78
C THR A 287 -15.16 -15.90 -37.31
N LYS A 288 -14.06 -15.56 -37.99
CA LYS A 288 -13.93 -15.75 -39.45
C LYS A 288 -13.75 -17.21 -39.85
N VAL A 289 -13.02 -17.98 -39.04
CA VAL A 289 -12.74 -19.40 -39.32
C VAL A 289 -13.94 -20.29 -38.95
N GLY A 290 -14.88 -19.78 -38.15
CA GLY A 290 -16.12 -20.48 -37.79
C GLY A 290 -15.90 -21.55 -36.71
N GLY A 291 -14.79 -21.48 -35.97
CA GLY A 291 -14.43 -22.40 -34.90
C GLY A 291 -13.27 -21.84 -34.06
N ASP A 292 -13.08 -22.41 -32.87
CA ASP A 292 -11.96 -22.07 -31.99
C ASP A 292 -10.66 -22.67 -32.55
N VAL A 293 -9.84 -21.84 -33.18
CA VAL A 293 -8.52 -22.22 -33.69
C VAL A 293 -7.47 -21.81 -32.67
N ALA A 294 -7.33 -22.63 -31.63
CA ALA A 294 -6.19 -22.56 -30.74
C ALA A 294 -4.90 -22.94 -31.47
N GLU A 295 -3.84 -22.17 -31.27
CA GLU A 295 -2.48 -22.46 -31.75
C GLU A 295 -2.00 -23.80 -31.19
N ALA A 296 -2.15 -24.88 -31.97
CA ALA A 296 -1.77 -26.22 -31.56
C ALA A 296 -0.25 -26.45 -31.70
N GLY A 297 0.53 -25.93 -30.76
CA GLY A 297 1.92 -26.37 -30.53
C GLY A 297 3.02 -25.40 -30.94
N ASN A 298 4.21 -25.96 -31.23
CA ASN A 298 5.42 -25.26 -31.71
C ASN A 298 5.56 -25.31 -33.26
N GLY A 299 4.56 -25.85 -33.97
CA GLY A 299 4.57 -26.01 -35.43
C GLY A 299 3.93 -24.82 -36.16
N PRO A 300 3.76 -24.90 -37.50
CA PRO A 300 2.94 -23.93 -38.24
C PRO A 300 1.49 -24.05 -37.75
N GLY A 301 1.15 -23.22 -36.77
CA GLY A 301 -0.16 -23.18 -36.14
C GLY A 301 -1.24 -22.55 -37.03
N SER A 302 -2.44 -22.45 -36.47
CA SER A 302 -3.59 -21.79 -37.06
C SER A 302 -3.65 -20.33 -36.64
N TYR A 303 -2.80 -19.48 -37.21
CA TYR A 303 -2.75 -18.05 -36.92
C TYR A 303 -3.07 -17.21 -38.16
N ASP A 304 -3.61 -16.00 -37.95
CA ASP A 304 -3.83 -15.06 -39.05
C ASP A 304 -2.48 -14.55 -39.56
N VAL A 305 -2.07 -14.95 -40.76
CA VAL A 305 -0.83 -14.46 -41.39
C VAL A 305 -0.92 -12.98 -41.77
N VAL A 306 -2.14 -12.44 -41.91
CA VAL A 306 -2.37 -11.07 -42.37
C VAL A 306 -2.23 -10.11 -41.19
N GLY A 307 -1.12 -9.38 -41.16
CA GLY A 307 -0.85 -8.38 -40.12
C GLY A 307 0.06 -8.87 -38.99
N ASN A 308 0.56 -10.12 -39.06
CA ASN A 308 1.62 -10.58 -38.17
C ASN A 308 2.98 -10.11 -38.65
N ILE A 309 3.76 -9.59 -37.71
CA ILE A 309 5.14 -9.14 -37.91
C ILE A 309 6.07 -10.34 -37.76
N TRP A 310 5.81 -11.21 -36.78
CA TRP A 310 6.58 -12.42 -36.58
C TRP A 310 5.71 -13.59 -36.10
N HIS A 311 6.17 -14.78 -36.45
CA HIS A 311 5.75 -16.04 -35.84
C HIS A 311 7.00 -16.86 -35.53
N LEU A 312 7.19 -17.25 -34.28
CA LEU A 312 8.31 -18.06 -33.83
C LEU A 312 7.81 -19.47 -33.48
N ASN A 313 8.46 -20.48 -34.06
CA ASN A 313 8.22 -21.91 -33.80
C ASN A 313 8.80 -22.36 -32.44
N CYS A 314 9.44 -21.45 -31.71
CA CYS A 314 9.92 -21.62 -30.35
C CYS A 314 9.32 -20.52 -29.48
N CYS A 315 9.50 -20.63 -28.16
CA CYS A 315 9.15 -19.54 -27.23
C CYS A 315 7.64 -19.29 -27.10
N ASN A 316 6.81 -20.29 -27.37
CA ASN A 316 5.36 -20.22 -27.18
C ASN A 316 5.02 -20.33 -25.67
N PRO A 317 4.35 -19.33 -25.07
CA PRO A 317 3.94 -19.35 -23.68
C PRO A 317 2.80 -20.34 -23.36
N GLU A 318 2.08 -20.83 -24.37
CA GLU A 318 0.95 -21.77 -24.21
C GLU A 318 1.39 -23.25 -24.21
N ASN A 319 2.66 -23.54 -24.51
CA ASN A 319 3.13 -24.92 -24.65
C ASN A 319 3.40 -25.64 -23.32
N LYS A 320 2.63 -26.70 -23.05
CA LYS A 320 2.64 -27.45 -21.77
C LYS A 320 3.97 -28.16 -21.42
N THR A 321 4.94 -28.25 -22.33
CA THR A 321 6.22 -28.94 -22.14
C THR A 321 7.42 -28.02 -21.93
N ASP A 322 7.48 -26.87 -22.62
CA ASP A 322 8.65 -25.95 -22.59
C ASP A 322 8.31 -24.50 -22.16
N ALA A 323 7.08 -24.23 -21.71
CA ALA A 323 6.62 -22.87 -21.40
C ALA A 323 7.04 -22.31 -20.02
N LEU A 324 7.87 -23.00 -19.23
CA LEU A 324 8.11 -22.58 -17.85
C LEU A 324 8.73 -21.17 -17.75
N GLY A 325 9.63 -20.81 -18.66
CA GLY A 325 10.18 -19.45 -18.75
C GLY A 325 9.29 -18.49 -19.53
N TRP A 326 8.74 -18.93 -20.67
CA TRP A 326 7.99 -18.06 -21.59
C TRP A 326 6.63 -17.62 -21.05
N SER A 327 5.99 -18.42 -20.19
CA SER A 327 4.76 -18.04 -19.51
C SER A 327 4.96 -16.87 -18.53
N ILE A 328 6.14 -16.77 -17.91
CA ILE A 328 6.52 -15.63 -17.07
C ILE A 328 6.72 -14.38 -17.93
N PHE A 329 7.39 -14.51 -19.08
CA PHE A 329 7.55 -13.39 -20.01
C PHE A 329 6.21 -12.92 -20.59
N ASN A 330 5.28 -13.84 -20.87
CA ASN A 330 3.93 -13.49 -21.27
C ASN A 330 3.20 -12.71 -20.16
N ALA A 331 3.24 -13.22 -18.93
CA ALA A 331 2.56 -12.59 -17.81
C ALA A 331 3.13 -11.20 -17.44
N ILE A 332 4.44 -10.98 -17.59
CA ILE A 332 5.10 -9.73 -17.21
C ILE A 332 5.13 -8.74 -18.38
N PHE A 333 5.55 -9.19 -19.56
CA PHE A 333 5.81 -8.32 -20.72
C PHE A 333 4.72 -8.38 -21.78
N GLY A 334 3.74 -9.28 -21.66
CA GLY A 334 2.78 -9.55 -22.75
C GLY A 334 3.42 -10.30 -23.92
N TRP A 335 4.53 -10.99 -23.70
CA TRP A 335 5.24 -11.74 -24.74
C TRP A 335 4.37 -12.85 -25.35
N HIS A 336 4.37 -12.93 -26.68
CA HIS A 336 3.79 -14.04 -27.43
C HIS A 336 4.70 -14.39 -28.61
N ASN A 337 4.78 -15.67 -28.94
CA ASN A 337 5.51 -16.16 -30.12
C ASN A 337 4.88 -15.68 -31.44
N ASN A 338 3.62 -15.24 -31.43
CA ASN A 338 2.94 -14.65 -32.56
C ASN A 338 2.69 -13.17 -32.28
N GLY A 339 3.40 -12.30 -32.99
CA GLY A 339 3.31 -10.86 -32.80
C GLY A 339 2.61 -10.19 -33.96
N SER A 340 1.45 -9.59 -33.71
CA SER A 340 0.74 -8.76 -34.68
C SER A 340 1.19 -7.30 -34.62
N ILE A 341 0.87 -6.54 -35.65
CA ILE A 341 1.03 -5.09 -35.65
C ILE A 341 0.25 -4.45 -34.48
N GLY A 342 -0.92 -4.98 -34.14
CA GLY A 342 -1.74 -4.48 -33.03
C GLY A 342 -1.09 -4.67 -31.67
N THR A 343 -0.54 -5.85 -31.38
CA THR A 343 0.12 -6.13 -30.09
C THR A 343 1.38 -5.28 -29.90
N VAL A 344 2.17 -5.07 -30.96
CA VAL A 344 3.36 -4.21 -30.90
C VAL A 344 3.01 -2.74 -30.74
N LEU A 345 2.09 -2.22 -31.56
CA LEU A 345 1.71 -0.81 -31.50
C LEU A 345 1.03 -0.47 -30.18
N SER A 346 0.19 -1.35 -29.66
CA SER A 346 -0.46 -1.15 -28.36
C SER A 346 0.56 -1.05 -27.23
N TYR A 347 1.56 -1.94 -27.19
CA TYR A 347 2.65 -1.86 -26.22
C TYR A 347 3.41 -0.53 -26.30
N ILE A 348 3.73 -0.06 -27.51
CA ILE A 348 4.41 1.24 -27.72
C ILE A 348 3.53 2.41 -27.28
N PHE A 349 2.24 2.42 -27.66
CA PHE A 349 1.30 3.47 -27.30
C PHE A 349 1.08 3.56 -25.79
N TYR A 350 1.07 2.43 -25.09
CA TYR A 350 0.99 2.43 -23.63
C TYR A 350 2.17 3.19 -23.01
N TRP A 351 3.40 2.93 -23.45
CA TRP A 351 4.58 3.66 -22.96
C TRP A 351 4.57 5.13 -23.34
N ILE A 352 4.13 5.48 -24.54
CA ILE A 352 3.95 6.88 -24.94
C ILE A 352 2.93 7.57 -24.02
N ALA A 353 1.79 6.94 -23.74
CA ALA A 353 0.79 7.46 -22.81
C ALA A 353 1.38 7.63 -21.39
N ALA A 354 2.15 6.66 -20.90
CA ALA A 354 2.84 6.74 -19.62
C ALA A 354 3.80 7.95 -19.56
N ILE A 355 4.63 8.12 -20.59
CA ILE A 355 5.58 9.24 -20.69
C ILE A 355 4.84 10.58 -20.70
N VAL A 356 3.80 10.71 -21.53
CA VAL A 356 2.99 11.94 -21.64
C VAL A 356 2.39 12.30 -20.28
N VAL A 357 1.75 11.36 -19.61
CA VAL A 357 1.12 11.61 -18.31
C VAL A 357 2.16 11.99 -17.25
N LEU A 358 3.30 11.30 -17.19
CA LEU A 358 4.38 11.64 -16.27
C LEU A 358 4.98 13.03 -16.53
N VAL A 359 5.12 13.42 -17.80
CA VAL A 359 5.59 14.76 -18.20
C VAL A 359 4.58 15.83 -17.78
N VAL A 360 3.29 15.62 -18.05
CA VAL A 360 2.21 16.52 -17.63
C VAL A 360 2.19 16.68 -16.11
N MET A 361 2.28 15.58 -15.37
CA MET A 361 2.35 15.60 -13.90
C MET A 361 3.58 16.36 -13.41
N LYS A 362 4.75 16.12 -14.01
CA LYS A 362 5.99 16.86 -13.68
C LYS A 362 5.85 18.36 -13.93
N HIS A 363 5.14 18.74 -14.99
CA HIS A 363 4.88 20.15 -15.31
C HIS A 363 3.93 20.80 -14.29
N GLN A 364 2.81 20.14 -13.95
CA GLN A 364 1.84 20.63 -12.96
C GLN A 364 2.46 20.83 -11.57
N GLU A 365 3.47 20.03 -11.22
CA GLU A 365 4.18 20.15 -9.93
C GLU A 365 5.28 21.22 -9.91
N GLY A 366 5.47 21.98 -10.98
CA GLY A 366 6.41 23.12 -11.02
C GLY A 366 7.89 22.72 -11.00
N ARG A 367 8.24 21.45 -11.20
CA ARG A 367 9.63 20.95 -11.27
C ARG A 367 10.29 21.19 -12.65
N SER A 368 9.73 22.06 -13.47
CA SER A 368 10.23 22.41 -14.81
C SER A 368 11.35 23.47 -14.75
N ASN A 369 12.46 23.17 -14.07
CA ASN A 369 13.69 23.95 -14.24
C ASN A 369 14.29 23.81 -15.66
N VAL A 370 13.84 22.81 -16.43
CA VAL A 370 14.30 22.58 -17.81
C VAL A 370 13.83 23.70 -18.75
N PHE A 371 12.59 24.18 -18.60
CA PHE A 371 12.06 25.25 -19.46
C PHE A 371 12.58 26.64 -19.05
N LYS A 372 12.94 26.83 -17.77
CA LYS A 372 13.61 28.05 -17.28
C LYS A 372 15.03 28.22 -17.81
N ARG A 373 15.69 27.13 -18.25
CA ARG A 373 17.04 27.19 -18.82
C ARG A 373 17.06 27.64 -20.29
N PHE A 374 15.97 27.41 -21.03
CA PHE A 374 15.81 27.85 -22.42
C PHE A 374 15.20 29.25 -22.57
N THR A 375 14.69 29.84 -21.49
CA THR A 375 14.00 31.14 -21.50
C THR A 375 14.79 32.27 -20.82
N ARG A 376 16.06 32.06 -20.44
CA ARG A 376 16.93 33.20 -20.12
C ARG A 376 17.36 33.83 -21.44
N PRO A 377 16.93 35.06 -21.78
CA PRO A 377 17.62 35.81 -22.81
C PRO A 377 19.08 35.95 -22.36
N GLN A 378 20.02 35.73 -23.29
CA GLN A 378 21.37 36.21 -23.10
C GLN A 378 21.28 37.73 -23.02
N GLU A 379 21.31 38.27 -21.81
CA GLU A 379 21.71 39.65 -21.60
C GLU A 379 23.21 39.69 -21.89
N ALA A 380 23.54 40.17 -23.09
CA ALA A 380 24.87 40.59 -23.53
C ALA A 380 24.95 42.11 -23.44
#